data_AF-A0A4Z2EN82-F1
#
_entry.id   AF-A0A4Z2EN82-F1
#
_cell.length_a   1.000
_cell.length_b   1.000
_cell.length_c   1.000
_cell.angle_alpha   90.00
_cell.angle_beta   90.00
_cell.angle_gamma   90.00
#
_symmetry.space_group_name_H-M   'P 1'
#
loop_
_entity.id
_entity.type
_entity.pdbx_description
1 polymer ?
#
loop_
_entity_poly.entity_id
_entity_poly.type
_entity_poly.pdbx_seq_one_letter_code
_entity_poly.pdbx_strand_id
1 'polypeptide(L)'
;MQPSTVVGALLFIAHISSGGAEAHRHYQQVLTGNQPGVCRYGRRLECCYGWKKNIKGQCEAQCDHGCRHGECVGPNKCKCFPGYTGKTCNQGGYNLENAGQTGPRIIS
;
A
#
# COMPACT_ATOMS: atom_id res chain seq x y z
N MET A 1 20.76 46.04 37.45
CA MET A 1 21.22 44.66 37.18
C MET A 1 20.48 43.77 38.17
N GLN A 2 19.58 42.82 37.84
CA GLN A 2 19.28 42.15 36.58
C GLN A 2 17.77 41.84 36.51
N PRO A 3 17.05 42.25 35.46
CA PRO A 3 15.66 41.85 35.19
C PRO A 3 15.67 40.53 34.38
N SER A 4 15.92 39.40 35.04
CA SER A 4 16.12 38.11 34.34
C SER A 4 14.84 37.29 34.10
N THR A 5 13.66 37.78 34.46
CA THR A 5 12.42 36.98 34.33
C THR A 5 11.61 37.27 33.07
N VAL A 6 11.98 38.30 32.28
CA VAL A 6 11.27 38.64 31.02
C VAL A 6 11.92 38.01 29.79
N VAL A 7 13.07 37.34 29.95
CA VAL A 7 13.74 36.58 28.87
C VAL A 7 13.13 35.17 28.72
N GLY A 8 12.34 34.70 29.68
CA GLY A 8 11.67 33.39 29.60
C GLY A 8 10.42 33.38 28.72
N ALA A 9 9.66 34.46 28.67
CA ALA A 9 8.38 34.50 27.95
C ALA A 9 8.53 34.69 26.44
N LEU A 10 9.62 35.33 25.98
CA LEU A 10 9.89 35.53 24.55
C LEU A 10 10.43 34.27 23.87
N LEU A 11 11.04 33.34 24.63
CA LEU A 11 11.53 32.07 24.08
C LEU A 11 10.40 31.08 23.77
N PHE A 12 9.24 31.19 24.43
CA PHE A 12 8.08 30.35 24.11
C PHE A 12 7.38 30.74 22.79
N ILE A 13 7.64 31.92 22.24
CA ILE A 13 7.06 32.37 20.97
C ILE A 13 7.88 31.87 19.76
N ALA A 14 9.05 31.27 20.00
CA ALA A 14 9.88 30.66 18.96
C ALA A 14 9.50 29.20 18.62
N HIS A 15 8.35 28.69 19.11
CA HIS A 15 7.77 27.44 18.61
C HIS A 15 6.95 27.63 17.32
N ILE A 16 7.20 28.72 16.58
CA ILE A 16 6.73 28.85 15.20
C ILE A 16 7.66 28.04 14.29
N SER A 17 7.04 27.13 13.53
CA SER A 17 7.53 26.50 12.30
C SER A 17 8.71 25.53 12.40
N SER A 18 8.42 24.29 12.78
CA SER A 18 8.95 23.14 12.05
C SER A 18 7.91 22.04 12.05
N GLY A 19 6.72 22.36 11.51
CA GLY A 19 6.00 21.36 10.74
C GLY A 19 6.93 21.01 9.59
N GLY A 20 7.78 20.01 9.79
CA GLY A 20 8.50 19.38 8.70
C GLY A 20 7.42 19.03 7.71
N ALA A 21 7.44 19.64 6.53
CA ALA A 21 6.81 18.98 5.41
C ALA A 21 7.57 17.66 5.32
N GLU A 22 6.99 16.58 5.84
CA GLU A 22 7.39 15.24 5.49
C GLU A 22 7.40 15.18 3.96
N ALA A 23 8.53 15.50 3.36
CA ALA A 23 8.88 15.14 2.00
C ALA A 23 9.12 13.63 1.96
N HIS A 24 8.19 12.84 2.53
CA HIS A 24 7.77 11.64 1.86
C HIS A 24 7.56 12.07 0.41
N ARG A 25 8.37 11.54 -0.52
CA ARG A 25 8.03 11.60 -1.94
C ARG A 25 6.67 10.91 -2.05
N HIS A 26 5.60 11.66 -1.86
CA HIS A 26 4.24 11.20 -1.92
C HIS A 26 4.06 10.82 -3.37
N TYR A 27 4.25 9.53 -3.67
CA TYR A 27 3.60 8.87 -4.78
C TYR A 27 2.10 8.98 -4.50
N GLN A 28 1.53 10.17 -4.67
CA GLN A 28 0.13 10.37 -4.39
C GLN A 28 -0.58 9.72 -5.57
N GLN A 29 -1.04 8.48 -5.34
CA GLN A 29 -1.90 7.79 -6.28
C GLN A 29 -3.06 8.72 -6.56
N VAL A 30 -3.16 9.15 -7.80
CA VAL A 30 -4.25 10.04 -8.18
C VAL A 30 -5.46 9.14 -8.24
N LEU A 31 -6.42 9.35 -7.33
CA LEU A 31 -7.74 8.74 -7.46
C LEU A 31 -8.47 9.43 -8.62
N THR A 32 -8.05 9.14 -9.85
CA THR A 32 -8.71 9.61 -11.07
C THR A 32 -9.95 8.76 -11.31
N GLY A 33 -10.86 8.68 -10.33
CA GLY A 33 -12.23 8.14 -10.35
C GLY A 33 -12.49 6.74 -10.92
N ASN A 34 -11.54 6.13 -11.63
CA ASN A 34 -11.79 5.03 -12.56
C ASN A 34 -10.50 4.27 -12.99
N GLN A 35 -9.30 4.74 -12.62
CA GLN A 35 -8.05 4.03 -12.95
C GLN A 35 -7.11 3.96 -11.74
N PRO A 36 -7.01 2.79 -11.06
CA PRO A 36 -5.99 2.58 -10.05
C PRO A 36 -4.59 2.54 -10.71
N GLY A 37 -3.55 2.79 -9.91
CA GLY A 37 -2.17 2.63 -10.39
C GLY A 37 -1.59 3.79 -11.19
N VAL A 38 -2.20 4.98 -11.15
CA VAL A 38 -1.65 6.21 -11.75
C VAL A 38 -0.98 7.07 -10.69
N CYS A 39 0.26 7.47 -10.94
CA CYS A 39 1.07 8.29 -10.04
C CYS A 39 1.48 9.61 -10.70
N ARG A 40 1.59 10.67 -9.89
CA ARG A 40 2.22 11.92 -10.30
C ARG A 40 3.73 11.84 -10.13
N TYR A 41 4.46 11.99 -11.22
CA TYR A 41 5.91 12.12 -11.24
C TYR A 41 6.26 13.53 -11.70
N GLY A 42 6.36 14.46 -10.74
CA GLY A 42 6.50 15.88 -11.01
C GLY A 42 5.27 16.42 -11.76
N ARG A 43 5.46 16.82 -13.03
CA ARG A 43 4.38 17.32 -13.91
C ARG A 43 3.75 16.25 -14.81
N ARG A 44 4.26 15.01 -14.78
CA ARG A 44 3.79 13.90 -15.63
C ARG A 44 2.87 12.97 -14.83
N LEU A 45 1.84 12.47 -15.50
CA LEU A 45 0.98 11.40 -15.01
C LEU A 45 1.35 10.12 -15.76
N GLU A 46 1.83 9.13 -15.02
CA GLU A 46 2.26 7.84 -15.59
C GLU A 46 1.85 6.70 -14.65
N CYS A 47 1.98 5.47 -15.12
CA CYS A 47 1.73 4.30 -14.27
C CYS A 47 2.72 4.29 -13.12
N CYS A 48 2.22 3.98 -11.92
CA CYS A 48 3.05 3.82 -10.75
C CYS A 48 4.09 2.71 -10.96
N TYR A 49 5.17 2.74 -10.18
CA TYR A 49 6.15 1.66 -10.19
C TYR A 49 5.48 0.29 -9.96
N GLY A 50 5.83 -0.69 -10.81
CA GLY A 50 5.22 -2.03 -10.82
C GLY A 50 3.81 -2.07 -11.41
N TRP A 51 3.40 -1.04 -12.16
CA TRP A 51 2.23 -1.06 -13.03
C TRP A 51 2.65 -0.81 -14.47
N LYS A 52 1.94 -1.42 -15.43
CA LYS A 52 2.23 -1.32 -16.87
C LYS A 52 0.98 -0.88 -17.63
N LYS A 53 1.15 0.00 -18.61
CA LYS A 53 0.05 0.43 -19.48
C LYS A 53 -0.36 -0.71 -20.43
N ASN A 54 -1.62 -1.10 -20.41
CA ASN A 54 -2.18 -2.09 -21.33
C ASN A 54 -2.64 -1.47 -22.66
N ILE A 55 -3.15 -2.27 -23.59
CA ILE A 55 -3.62 -1.82 -24.91
C ILE A 55 -4.77 -0.80 -24.85
N LYS A 56 -5.51 -0.76 -23.72
CA LYS A 56 -6.60 0.19 -23.47
C LYS A 56 -6.10 1.50 -22.85
N GLY A 57 -4.79 1.64 -22.65
CA GLY A 57 -4.17 2.80 -22.01
C GLY A 57 -4.31 2.82 -20.48
N GLN A 58 -4.82 1.75 -19.86
CA GLN A 58 -5.01 1.64 -18.41
C GLN A 58 -3.76 1.09 -17.74
N CYS A 59 -3.44 1.55 -16.54
CA CYS A 59 -2.37 0.97 -15.74
C CYS A 59 -2.85 -0.33 -15.10
N GLU A 60 -2.17 -1.42 -15.43
CA GLU A 60 -2.41 -2.76 -14.92
C GLU A 60 -1.28 -3.16 -13.98
N ALA A 61 -1.61 -3.75 -12.85
CA ALA A 61 -0.63 -4.17 -11.87
C ALA A 61 0.25 -5.30 -12.42
N GLN A 62 1.55 -5.24 -12.16
CA GLN A 62 2.49 -6.26 -12.59
C GLN A 62 2.80 -7.23 -11.44
N CYS A 63 2.66 -8.52 -11.70
CA CYS A 63 3.05 -9.59 -10.79
C CYS A 63 4.15 -10.42 -11.48
N ASP A 64 5.39 -10.34 -11.00
CA ASP A 64 6.58 -10.94 -11.63
C ASP A 64 6.48 -12.47 -11.71
N HIS A 65 5.95 -13.08 -10.66
CA HIS A 65 5.72 -14.53 -10.59
C HIS A 65 4.32 -14.96 -11.05
N GLY A 66 3.46 -14.00 -11.42
CA GLY A 66 2.06 -14.23 -11.73
C GLY A 66 1.22 -14.67 -10.53
N CYS A 67 -0.11 -14.58 -10.69
CA CYS A 67 -1.08 -15.15 -9.77
C CYS A 67 -1.73 -16.35 -10.47
N ARG A 68 -1.55 -17.58 -9.97
CA ARG A 68 -2.12 -18.77 -10.61
C ARG A 68 -3.64 -18.82 -10.48
N HIS A 69 -4.13 -18.66 -9.25
CA HIS A 69 -5.56 -18.72 -8.92
C HIS A 69 -5.97 -17.44 -8.20
N GLY A 70 -5.79 -16.30 -8.87
CA GLY A 70 -6.14 -15.01 -8.32
C GLY A 70 -5.88 -13.88 -9.30
N GLU A 71 -6.20 -12.67 -8.86
CA GLU A 71 -6.03 -11.44 -9.64
C GLU A 71 -4.84 -10.64 -9.12
N CYS A 72 -4.07 -10.04 -10.03
CA CYS A 72 -3.00 -9.11 -9.65
C CYS A 72 -3.64 -7.76 -9.29
N VAL A 73 -3.70 -7.43 -8.00
CA VAL A 73 -4.35 -6.22 -7.49
C VAL A 73 -3.37 -5.09 -7.15
N GLY A 74 -2.07 -5.38 -7.29
CA GLY A 74 -0.99 -4.43 -7.05
C GLY A 74 0.36 -5.03 -7.42
N PRO A 75 1.43 -4.23 -7.38
CA PRO A 75 2.77 -4.67 -7.74
C PRO A 75 3.18 -5.86 -6.86
N ASN A 76 3.38 -7.03 -7.47
CA ASN A 76 3.65 -8.29 -6.79
C ASN A 76 2.66 -8.67 -5.68
N LYS A 77 1.41 -8.24 -5.80
CA LYS A 77 0.33 -8.54 -4.85
C LYS A 77 -0.83 -9.24 -5.56
N CYS A 78 -1.03 -10.50 -5.19
CA CYS A 78 -2.15 -11.30 -5.64
C CYS A 78 -3.32 -11.26 -4.64
N LYS A 79 -4.53 -11.07 -5.16
CA LYS A 79 -5.77 -11.38 -4.46
C LYS A 79 -6.20 -12.79 -4.89
N CYS A 80 -6.03 -13.74 -4.00
CA CYS A 80 -6.38 -15.13 -4.29
C CYS A 80 -7.89 -15.34 -4.35
N PHE A 81 -8.30 -16.25 -5.22
CA PHE A 81 -9.66 -16.76 -5.22
C PHE A 81 -9.91 -17.60 -3.94
N PRO A 82 -11.18 -17.76 -3.53
CA PRO A 82 -11.53 -18.57 -2.37
C PRO A 82 -10.91 -19.96 -2.44
N GLY A 83 -10.35 -20.43 -1.32
CA GLY A 83 -9.67 -21.74 -1.27
C GLY A 83 -8.25 -21.75 -1.86
N TYR A 84 -7.66 -20.60 -2.20
CA TYR A 84 -6.26 -20.50 -2.60
C TYR A 84 -5.50 -19.52 -1.71
N THR A 85 -4.26 -19.88 -1.39
CA THR A 85 -3.38 -19.12 -0.50
C THR A 85 -1.95 -19.07 -1.05
N GLY A 86 -1.08 -18.34 -0.35
CA GLY A 86 0.30 -18.10 -0.76
C GLY A 86 0.47 -16.85 -1.63
N LYS A 87 1.72 -16.44 -1.83
CA LYS A 87 2.07 -15.19 -2.53
C LYS A 87 1.61 -15.15 -3.99
N THR A 88 1.57 -16.32 -4.64
CA THR A 88 1.17 -16.49 -6.05
C THR A 88 -0.14 -17.27 -6.19
N CYS A 89 -0.88 -17.46 -5.09
CA CYS A 89 -2.13 -18.23 -5.06
C CYS A 89 -1.97 -19.65 -5.62
N ASN A 90 -0.82 -20.28 -5.35
CA ASN A 90 -0.48 -21.62 -5.84
C ASN A 90 -0.80 -22.72 -4.83
N GLN A 91 -1.06 -22.37 -3.57
CA GLN A 91 -1.42 -23.33 -2.53
C GLN A 91 -2.94 -23.45 -2.52
N GLY A 92 -3.47 -24.63 -2.87
CA GLY A 92 -4.87 -24.95 -2.64
C GLY A 92 -5.10 -25.04 -1.13
N GLY A 93 -5.72 -24.02 -0.56
CA GLY A 93 -6.29 -24.09 0.77
C GLY A 93 -7.45 -25.07 0.74
N TYR A 94 -7.14 -26.36 0.89
CA TYR A 94 -8.14 -27.33 1.27
C TYR A 94 -8.82 -26.79 2.54
N ASN A 95 -10.09 -26.41 2.41
CA ASN A 95 -11.04 -25.99 3.45
C ASN A 95 -11.09 -24.50 3.82
N LEU A 96 -12.05 -23.79 3.24
CA LEU A 96 -12.65 -22.56 3.81
C LEU A 96 -14.19 -22.57 3.70
N GLU A 97 -14.82 -23.74 3.83
CA GLU A 97 -16.21 -23.80 4.33
C GLU A 97 -16.25 -23.95 5.87
N ASN A 98 -15.12 -24.19 6.55
CA ASN A 98 -15.11 -24.36 8.01
C ASN A 98 -13.84 -23.80 8.66
N ALA A 99 -13.78 -22.48 8.85
CA ALA A 99 -12.85 -21.85 9.81
C ALA A 99 -13.25 -22.12 11.28
N GLY A 100 -13.82 -23.29 11.57
CA GLY A 100 -14.34 -23.72 12.89
C GLY A 100 -14.25 -25.21 13.21
N GLN A 101 -13.92 -26.12 12.28
CA GLN A 101 -13.71 -27.54 12.60
C GLN A 101 -12.85 -28.21 11.52
N THR A 102 -11.62 -28.62 11.87
CA THR A 102 -10.92 -29.85 11.45
C THR A 102 -9.40 -29.68 11.66
N GLY A 103 -8.98 -29.69 12.92
CA GLY A 103 -7.65 -30.21 13.26
C GLY A 103 -7.67 -31.75 13.13
N PRO A 104 -6.53 -32.42 12.89
CA PRO A 104 -6.50 -33.88 12.86
C PRO A 104 -6.88 -34.41 14.24
N ARG A 105 -8.04 -35.07 14.36
CA ARG A 105 -8.31 -35.94 15.51
C ARG A 105 -7.33 -37.11 15.40
N ILE A 106 -6.24 -37.04 16.15
CA ILE A 106 -5.45 -38.21 16.50
C ILE A 106 -6.33 -39.04 17.43
N ILE A 107 -6.87 -40.15 16.91
CA ILE A 107 -7.52 -41.17 17.71
C ILE A 107 -6.39 -41.96 18.35
N SER A 108 -6.23 -41.87 19.67
CA SER A 108 -5.42 -42.78 20.47
C SER A 108 -6.21 -43.22 21.70
#